data_AF-A0A7C4E6C4-F1
#
_entry.id   AF-A0A7C4E6C4-F1
#
_cell.length_a   1.000
_cell.length_b   1.000
_cell.length_c   1.000
_cell.angle_alpha   90.00
_cell.angle_beta   90.00
_cell.angle_gamma   90.00
#
_symmetry.space_group_name_H-M   'P 1'
#
loop_
_entity.id
_entity.type
_entity.pdbx_description
1 polymer ?
#
loop_
_entity_poly.entity_id
_entity_poly.type
_entity_poly.pdbx_seq_one_letter_code
_entity_poly.pdbx_strand_id
1 'polypeptide(L)'
;MLNLIHAAGQRVFLFLDRVFNRVFGEALNPLYYLGAISYFMFWVVLASGFYVYAFYDTGVETTYASVERLTHAQWYAGGVMRSLHRYASDAMVLTMVLHFGRHFVFDRYRGFRAFSWITGVILLWLTMASGVNGYMLPWDRLAQYVVVTTAEWFDALPVFRGRLVRNFILPEAISDRFFSLLSFLHIGIPLAVLAGLWIHTQRVPRARTNPPKPLAIGLVAMLLALSAIKPAVSQGPADFATLPTTIDLDSFYLIAYPLVTRDAALALWALAGGATLLFLLLPWLPPVRRGAAHVWNMTVHPGRRSVPVRPGETLLDAGLRAQVPLPFECRSGGCGVCRATVLAGEVDPGVYQKSALPDEARSRGQVLLCCAVPLSDVEIELEE
;
A
#
# COMPACT_ATOMS: atom_id res chain seq x y z
N MET A 1 11.90 19.13 -11.53
CA MET A 1 12.20 18.12 -10.49
C MET A 1 11.28 16.89 -10.57
N LEU A 2 9.95 17.04 -10.56
CA LEU A 2 9.00 15.90 -10.65
C LEU A 2 9.24 14.97 -11.85
N ASN A 3 9.57 15.50 -13.03
CA ASN A 3 9.86 14.68 -14.22
C ASN A 3 11.05 13.74 -14.02
N LEU A 4 12.09 14.20 -13.31
CA LEU A 4 13.27 13.39 -13.01
C LEU A 4 12.91 12.28 -12.02
N ILE A 5 12.09 12.60 -11.01
CA ILE A 5 11.59 11.62 -10.03
C ILE A 5 10.75 10.55 -10.72
N HIS A 6 9.80 10.95 -11.58
CA HIS A 6 8.98 9.99 -12.34
C HIS A 6 9.86 9.14 -13.27
N ALA A 7 10.78 9.74 -14.02
CA ALA A 7 11.64 9.00 -14.95
C ALA A 7 12.62 8.04 -14.24
N ALA A 8 13.17 8.44 -13.08
CA ALA A 8 14.02 7.58 -12.27
C ALA A 8 13.20 6.44 -11.63
N GLY A 9 12.05 6.77 -11.06
CA GLY A 9 11.15 5.79 -10.44
C GLY A 9 10.61 4.76 -11.44
N GLN A 10 10.19 5.22 -12.63
CA GLN A 10 9.79 4.33 -13.73
C GLN A 10 10.92 3.37 -14.11
N ARG A 11 12.16 3.86 -14.23
CA ARG A 11 13.33 3.00 -14.51
C ARG A 11 13.52 1.93 -13.43
N VAL A 12 13.40 2.29 -12.16
CA VAL A 12 13.51 1.35 -11.04
C VAL A 12 12.41 0.30 -11.11
N PHE A 13 11.14 0.70 -11.23
CA PHE A 13 10.03 -0.27 -11.30
C PHE A 13 10.13 -1.19 -12.51
N LEU A 14 10.51 -0.67 -13.69
CA LEU A 14 10.68 -1.49 -14.89
C LEU A 14 11.88 -2.43 -14.76
N PHE A 15 12.95 -2.03 -14.07
CA PHE A 15 14.05 -2.92 -13.73
C PHE A 15 13.60 -4.04 -12.80
N LEU A 16 12.89 -3.70 -11.71
CA LEU A 16 12.36 -4.69 -10.76
C LEU A 16 11.38 -5.65 -11.44
N ASP A 17 10.44 -5.14 -12.22
CA ASP A 17 9.50 -5.94 -13.01
C ASP A 17 10.26 -6.95 -13.90
N ARG A 18 11.37 -6.54 -14.56
CA ARG A 18 12.19 -7.45 -15.38
C ARG A 18 12.86 -8.54 -14.54
N VAL A 19 13.41 -8.19 -13.38
CA VAL A 19 14.06 -9.15 -12.48
C VAL A 19 13.02 -10.17 -12.00
N PHE A 20 11.85 -9.71 -11.54
CA PHE A 20 10.80 -10.59 -11.05
C PHE A 20 10.14 -11.41 -12.17
N ASN A 21 9.99 -10.86 -13.38
CA ASN A 21 9.56 -11.64 -14.55
C ASN A 21 10.49 -12.83 -14.81
N ARG A 22 11.80 -12.68 -14.59
CA ARG A 22 12.78 -13.76 -14.79
C ARG A 22 12.62 -14.90 -13.78
N VAL A 23 12.20 -14.57 -12.56
CA VAL A 23 12.08 -15.54 -11.45
C VAL A 23 10.70 -16.19 -11.42
N PHE A 24 9.64 -15.40 -11.59
CA PHE A 24 8.25 -15.84 -11.42
C PHE A 24 7.49 -16.03 -12.73
N GLY A 25 8.08 -15.64 -13.87
CA GLY A 25 7.35 -15.47 -15.12
C GLY A 25 6.44 -14.24 -15.10
N GLU A 26 5.90 -13.89 -16.26
CA GLU A 26 5.05 -12.70 -16.41
C GLU A 26 3.70 -12.83 -15.71
N ALA A 27 3.14 -14.05 -15.69
CA ALA A 27 1.82 -14.33 -15.12
C ALA A 27 1.79 -14.25 -13.58
N LEU A 28 2.89 -14.59 -12.91
CA LEU A 28 2.98 -14.68 -11.45
C LEU A 28 3.90 -13.62 -10.83
N ASN A 29 4.33 -12.62 -11.59
CA ASN A 29 5.13 -11.53 -11.05
C ASN A 29 4.34 -10.76 -9.95
N PRO A 30 4.80 -10.77 -8.68
CA PRO A 30 4.08 -10.15 -7.57
C PRO A 30 3.94 -8.63 -7.71
N LEU A 31 4.85 -7.96 -8.42
CA LEU A 31 4.81 -6.51 -8.61
C LEU A 31 3.61 -6.04 -9.45
N TYR A 32 2.98 -6.95 -10.19
CA TYR A 32 1.73 -6.68 -10.91
C TYR A 32 0.49 -6.78 -10.03
N TYR A 33 0.61 -7.43 -8.87
CA TYR A 33 -0.50 -7.70 -7.96
C TYR A 33 -0.39 -6.92 -6.65
N LEU A 34 0.43 -5.88 -6.54
CA LEU A 34 0.70 -5.17 -5.28
C LEU A 34 -0.56 -4.77 -4.49
N GLY A 35 -1.58 -4.21 -5.16
CA GLY A 35 -2.85 -3.86 -4.51
C GLY A 35 -3.66 -5.09 -4.05
N ALA A 36 -3.68 -6.15 -4.86
CA ALA A 36 -4.34 -7.41 -4.51
C ALA A 36 -3.61 -8.11 -3.35
N ILE A 37 -2.28 -8.08 -3.34
CA ILE A 37 -1.46 -8.61 -2.25
C ILE A 37 -1.70 -7.80 -0.98
N SER A 38 -1.75 -6.46 -1.05
CA SER A 38 -2.04 -5.61 0.13
C SER A 38 -3.39 -5.97 0.75
N TYR A 39 -4.44 -6.12 -0.07
CA TYR A 39 -5.77 -6.53 0.40
C TYR A 39 -5.73 -7.96 0.96
N PHE A 40 -5.07 -8.90 0.28
CA PHE A 40 -4.93 -10.26 0.77
C PHE A 40 -4.18 -10.34 2.11
N MET A 41 -3.11 -9.56 2.29
CA MET A 41 -2.41 -9.45 3.56
C MET A 41 -3.31 -8.88 4.66
N PHE A 42 -4.19 -7.93 4.34
CA PHE A 42 -5.21 -7.46 5.29
C PHE A 42 -6.12 -8.61 5.78
N TRP A 43 -6.53 -9.53 4.91
CA TRP A 43 -7.28 -10.72 5.35
C TRP A 43 -6.46 -11.65 6.25
N VAL A 44 -5.18 -11.83 5.94
CA VAL A 44 -4.26 -12.62 6.79
C VAL A 44 -4.09 -11.96 8.17
N VAL A 45 -3.90 -10.64 8.22
CA VAL A 45 -3.83 -9.85 9.45
C VAL A 45 -5.12 -9.95 10.24
N LEU A 46 -6.29 -9.85 9.60
CA LEU A 46 -7.58 -9.96 10.27
C LEU A 46 -7.80 -11.34 10.89
N ALA A 47 -7.55 -12.41 10.12
CA ALA A 47 -7.70 -13.78 10.60
C ALA A 47 -6.73 -14.10 11.74
N SER A 48 -5.46 -13.68 11.61
CA SER A 48 -4.46 -13.89 12.64
C SER A 48 -4.70 -13.02 13.88
N GLY A 49 -5.16 -11.79 13.69
CA GLY A 49 -5.49 -10.86 14.77
C GLY A 49 -6.67 -11.34 15.59
N PHE A 50 -7.71 -11.89 14.95
CA PHE A 50 -8.82 -12.52 15.65
C PHE A 50 -8.36 -13.67 16.55
N TYR A 51 -7.45 -14.52 16.06
CA TYR A 51 -6.87 -15.60 16.86
C TYR A 51 -6.07 -15.05 18.04
N VAL A 52 -5.16 -14.09 17.81
CA VAL A 52 -4.35 -13.49 18.88
C VAL A 52 -5.22 -12.80 19.93
N TYR A 53 -6.26 -12.08 19.49
CA TYR A 53 -7.19 -11.38 20.37
C TYR A 53 -7.98 -12.33 21.28
N ALA A 54 -8.33 -13.53 20.82
CA ALA A 54 -9.07 -14.50 21.62
C ALA A 54 -8.31 -14.98 22.88
N PHE A 55 -6.99 -14.80 22.92
CA PHE A 55 -6.12 -15.16 24.05
C PHE A 55 -5.44 -13.94 24.69
N TYR A 56 -5.82 -12.72 24.28
CA TYR A 56 -5.26 -11.47 24.78
C TYR A 56 -6.09 -10.92 25.94
N ASP A 57 -5.42 -10.55 27.03
CA ASP A 57 -6.07 -9.91 28.18
C ASP A 57 -5.84 -8.38 28.14
N THR A 58 -6.90 -7.60 28.34
CA THR A 58 -6.80 -6.14 28.48
C THR A 58 -6.71 -5.75 29.95
N GLY A 59 -5.54 -5.27 30.40
CA GLY A 59 -5.34 -4.79 31.76
C GLY A 59 -3.90 -4.42 32.04
N VAL A 60 -3.69 -3.49 32.96
CA VAL A 60 -2.36 -2.91 33.26
C VAL A 60 -1.33 -3.99 33.59
N GLU A 61 -1.71 -4.94 34.44
CA GLU A 61 -0.84 -6.02 34.92
C GLU A 61 -0.89 -7.29 34.05
N THR A 62 -1.99 -7.51 33.32
CA THR A 62 -2.26 -8.78 32.63
C THR A 62 -1.83 -8.77 31.18
N THR A 63 -1.80 -7.60 30.53
CA THR A 63 -1.58 -7.49 29.09
C THR A 63 -0.24 -8.07 28.65
N TYR A 64 0.87 -7.64 29.26
CA TYR A 64 2.20 -8.17 28.92
C TYR A 64 2.27 -9.69 29.13
N ALA A 65 1.82 -10.16 30.30
CA ALA A 65 1.82 -11.59 30.63
C ALA A 65 0.99 -12.43 29.65
N SER A 66 -0.15 -11.91 29.16
CA SER A 66 -0.99 -12.62 28.17
C SER A 66 -0.27 -12.85 26.84
N VAL A 67 0.48 -11.85 26.38
CA VAL A 67 1.26 -11.93 25.14
C VAL A 67 2.45 -12.87 25.29
N GLU A 68 3.10 -12.87 26.44
CA GLU A 68 4.19 -13.80 26.74
C GLU A 68 3.69 -15.25 26.84
N ARG A 69 2.52 -15.49 27.43
CA ARG A 69 1.88 -16.82 27.43
C ARG A 69 1.59 -17.29 26.01
N LEU A 70 1.02 -16.42 25.17
CA LEU A 70 0.75 -16.74 23.76
C LEU A 70 2.04 -17.10 23.00
N THR A 71 3.12 -16.38 23.29
CA THR A 71 4.42 -16.53 22.60
C THR A 71 5.21 -17.75 23.03
N HIS A 72 5.24 -18.03 24.34
CA HIS A 72 6.10 -19.08 24.90
C HIS A 72 5.33 -20.35 25.29
N ALA A 73 4.15 -20.23 25.91
CA ALA A 73 3.37 -21.39 26.35
C ALA A 73 2.57 -22.03 25.20
N GLN A 74 2.12 -21.21 24.23
CA GLN A 74 1.47 -21.68 23.01
C GLN A 74 2.33 -21.40 21.76
N TRP A 75 3.65 -21.53 21.86
CA TRP A 75 4.59 -21.13 20.80
C TRP A 75 4.24 -21.68 19.40
N TYR A 76 3.70 -22.90 19.33
CA TYR A 76 3.36 -23.60 18.08
C TYR A 76 2.19 -22.96 17.32
N ALA A 77 1.19 -22.45 18.03
CA ALA A 77 0.00 -21.84 17.43
C ALA A 77 -0.06 -20.35 17.77
N GLY A 78 -0.10 -20.00 19.05
CA GLY A 78 -0.02 -18.63 19.54
C GLY A 78 1.21 -17.86 19.04
N GLY A 79 2.41 -18.41 19.24
CA GLY A 79 3.66 -17.78 18.80
C GLY A 79 3.73 -17.60 17.29
N VAL A 80 3.35 -18.62 16.52
CA VAL A 80 3.26 -18.56 15.06
C VAL A 80 2.22 -17.55 14.60
N MET A 81 1.02 -17.51 15.22
CA MET A 81 -0.05 -16.59 14.83
C MET A 81 0.27 -15.13 15.18
N ARG A 82 0.93 -14.86 16.32
CA ARG A 82 1.48 -13.54 16.66
C ARG A 82 2.48 -13.09 15.61
N SER A 83 3.41 -13.98 15.24
CA SER A 83 4.44 -13.70 14.25
C SER A 83 3.85 -13.50 12.86
N LEU A 84 2.88 -14.31 12.47
CA LEU A 84 2.16 -14.19 11.21
C LEU A 84 1.40 -12.87 11.14
N HIS A 85 0.71 -12.48 12.22
CA HIS A 85 0.02 -11.20 12.30
C HIS A 85 0.99 -10.03 12.10
N ARG A 86 2.13 -10.07 12.81
CA ARG A 86 3.21 -9.09 12.72
C ARG A 86 3.79 -8.98 11.31
N TYR A 87 4.18 -10.10 10.69
CA TYR A 87 4.82 -10.12 9.38
C TYR A 87 3.84 -9.88 8.23
N ALA A 88 2.58 -10.30 8.36
CA ALA A 88 1.55 -9.97 7.39
C ALA A 88 1.24 -8.46 7.41
N SER A 89 1.29 -7.81 8.59
CA SER A 89 1.16 -6.36 8.72
C SER A 89 2.30 -5.62 8.01
N ASP A 90 3.55 -6.08 8.16
CA ASP A 90 4.70 -5.54 7.43
C ASP A 90 4.57 -5.71 5.93
N ALA A 91 4.23 -6.91 5.49
CA ALA A 91 4.03 -7.21 4.07
C ALA A 91 2.90 -6.35 3.48
N MET A 92 1.83 -6.11 4.24
CA MET A 92 0.75 -5.21 3.85
C MET A 92 1.26 -3.79 3.63
N VAL A 93 1.99 -3.20 4.58
CA VAL A 93 2.53 -1.83 4.43
C VAL A 93 3.54 -1.74 3.30
N LEU A 94 4.47 -2.70 3.20
CA LEU A 94 5.46 -2.74 2.12
C LEU A 94 4.78 -2.75 0.76
N THR A 95 3.82 -3.67 0.55
CA THR A 95 3.13 -3.78 -0.74
C THR A 95 2.22 -2.59 -1.01
N MET A 96 1.63 -1.98 0.01
CA MET A 96 0.83 -0.77 -0.10
C MET A 96 1.69 0.46 -0.48
N VAL A 97 2.87 0.64 0.11
CA VAL A 97 3.82 1.71 -0.25
C VAL A 97 4.34 1.51 -1.67
N LEU A 98 4.68 0.27 -2.05
CA LEU A 98 5.07 -0.05 -3.44
C LEU A 98 3.92 0.20 -4.42
N HIS A 99 2.68 -0.15 -4.05
CA HIS A 99 1.49 0.12 -4.86
C HIS A 99 1.30 1.63 -5.08
N PHE A 100 1.32 2.41 -4.00
CA PHE A 100 1.23 3.86 -4.03
C PHE A 100 2.34 4.47 -4.89
N GLY A 101 3.59 4.08 -4.64
CA GLY A 101 4.77 4.54 -5.36
C GLY A 101 4.71 4.22 -6.86
N ARG A 102 4.25 3.02 -7.23
CA ARG A 102 4.06 2.63 -8.65
C ARG A 102 3.05 3.57 -9.32
N HIS A 103 1.88 3.76 -8.71
CA HIS A 103 0.86 4.64 -9.29
C HIS A 103 1.31 6.11 -9.36
N PHE A 104 2.11 6.56 -8.39
CA PHE A 104 2.75 7.88 -8.42
C PHE A 104 3.70 8.03 -9.61
N VAL A 105 4.70 7.17 -9.75
CA VAL A 105 5.76 7.34 -10.76
C VAL A 105 5.25 7.15 -12.20
N PHE A 106 4.20 6.33 -12.39
CA PHE A 106 3.54 6.14 -13.69
C PHE A 106 2.40 7.15 -13.95
N ASP A 107 2.25 8.18 -13.11
CA ASP A 107 1.22 9.24 -13.25
C ASP A 107 -0.22 8.70 -13.32
N ARG A 108 -0.50 7.58 -12.63
CA ARG A 108 -1.78 6.85 -12.68
C ARG A 108 -2.72 7.24 -11.54
N TYR A 109 -2.91 8.53 -11.33
CA TYR A 109 -3.76 9.07 -10.26
C TYR A 109 -4.70 10.18 -10.70
N ARG A 110 -4.78 10.44 -12.01
CA ARG A 110 -5.58 11.53 -12.60
C ARG A 110 -6.90 11.05 -13.18
N GLY A 111 -7.78 12.00 -13.51
CA GLY A 111 -9.05 11.73 -14.16
C GLY A 111 -9.93 10.80 -13.33
N PHE A 112 -10.43 9.72 -13.93
CA PHE A 112 -11.30 8.76 -13.23
C PHE A 112 -10.63 8.08 -12.04
N ARG A 113 -9.28 8.01 -12.02
CA ARG A 113 -8.49 7.40 -10.93
C ARG A 113 -8.26 8.31 -9.75
N ALA A 114 -8.55 9.61 -9.86
CA ALA A 114 -8.38 10.56 -8.76
C ALA A 114 -9.12 10.10 -7.49
N PHE A 115 -10.31 9.51 -7.66
CA PHE A 115 -11.07 8.93 -6.56
C PHE A 115 -10.33 7.80 -5.83
N SER A 116 -9.83 6.80 -6.58
CA SER A 116 -9.05 5.70 -5.99
C SER A 116 -7.76 6.20 -5.37
N TRP A 117 -7.12 7.21 -5.97
CA TRP A 117 -5.92 7.82 -5.39
C TRP A 117 -6.18 8.48 -4.02
N ILE A 118 -7.21 9.32 -3.91
CA ILE A 118 -7.57 10.02 -2.66
C ILE A 118 -7.93 9.03 -1.56
N THR A 119 -8.79 8.06 -1.89
CA THR A 119 -9.15 7.00 -0.93
C THR A 119 -7.94 6.17 -0.54
N GLY A 120 -6.98 5.94 -1.44
CA GLY A 120 -5.70 5.29 -1.15
C GLY A 120 -4.82 6.06 -0.18
N VAL A 121 -4.71 7.39 -0.31
CA VAL A 121 -3.97 8.25 0.65
C VAL A 121 -4.59 8.16 2.05
N ILE A 122 -5.92 8.14 2.15
CA ILE A 122 -6.62 7.99 3.43
C ILE A 122 -6.36 6.60 4.03
N LEU A 123 -6.46 5.55 3.22
CA LEU A 123 -6.20 4.16 3.64
C LEU A 123 -4.77 3.95 4.13
N LEU A 124 -3.80 4.62 3.50
CA LEU A 124 -2.40 4.60 3.94
C LEU A 124 -2.31 5.09 5.40
N TRP A 125 -2.89 6.24 5.71
CA TRP A 125 -2.88 6.79 7.08
C TRP A 125 -3.62 5.93 8.09
N LEU A 126 -4.81 5.42 7.74
CA LEU A 126 -5.57 4.53 8.63
C LEU A 126 -4.78 3.25 8.94
N THR A 127 -4.13 2.66 7.93
CA THR A 127 -3.30 1.45 8.12
C THR A 127 -2.08 1.74 8.99
N MET A 128 -1.40 2.87 8.75
CA MET A 128 -0.26 3.30 9.58
C MET A 128 -0.67 3.53 11.04
N ALA A 129 -1.80 4.22 11.27
CA ALA A 129 -2.34 4.45 12.61
C ALA A 129 -2.70 3.13 13.30
N SER A 130 -3.35 2.19 12.60
CA SER A 130 -3.69 0.88 13.13
C SER A 130 -2.46 0.07 13.52
N GLY A 131 -1.42 0.05 12.68
CA GLY A 131 -0.21 -0.71 12.96
C GLY A 131 0.59 -0.12 14.11
N VAL A 132 0.77 1.21 14.13
CA VAL A 132 1.34 1.95 15.29
C VAL A 132 0.61 1.59 16.58
N ASN A 133 -0.72 1.62 16.57
CA ASN A 133 -1.53 1.26 17.73
C ASN A 133 -1.38 -0.23 18.10
N GLY A 134 -1.16 -1.12 17.12
CA GLY A 134 -0.82 -2.52 17.35
C GLY A 134 0.48 -2.71 18.14
N TYR A 135 1.51 -1.87 17.93
CA TYR A 135 2.73 -1.92 18.74
C TYR A 135 2.54 -1.45 20.19
N MET A 136 1.44 -0.76 20.49
CA MET A 136 1.12 -0.36 21.86
C MET A 136 0.51 -1.50 22.66
N LEU A 137 -0.03 -2.54 22.01
CA LEU A 137 -0.77 -3.61 22.69
C LEU A 137 0.07 -4.63 23.47
N PRO A 138 1.29 -5.02 23.03
CA PRO A 138 2.10 -5.98 23.79
C PRO A 138 2.55 -5.48 25.17
N TRP A 139 2.53 -4.16 25.38
CA TRP A 139 2.93 -3.51 26.63
C TRP A 139 4.36 -3.87 27.09
N ASP A 140 5.27 -4.00 26.12
CA ASP A 140 6.70 -4.17 26.34
C ASP A 140 7.44 -2.83 26.26
N ARG A 141 8.77 -2.83 26.40
CA ARG A 141 9.58 -1.60 26.30
C ARG A 141 9.40 -0.85 24.97
N LEU A 142 9.15 -1.57 23.88
CA LEU A 142 8.85 -0.95 22.59
C LEU A 142 7.50 -0.25 22.64
N ALA A 143 6.46 -0.90 23.18
CA ALA A 143 5.15 -0.30 23.38
C ALA A 143 5.22 0.97 24.24
N GLN A 144 6.01 0.95 25.33
CA GLN A 144 6.27 2.11 26.17
C GLN A 144 6.84 3.28 25.36
N TYR A 145 7.87 3.03 24.55
CA TYR A 145 8.44 4.07 23.70
C TYR A 145 7.44 4.58 22.67
N VAL A 146 6.72 3.69 21.98
CA VAL A 146 5.76 4.06 20.95
C VAL A 146 4.61 4.88 21.53
N VAL A 147 4.06 4.50 22.69
CA VAL A 147 2.92 5.20 23.29
C VAL A 147 3.30 6.60 23.79
N VAL A 148 4.46 6.72 24.46
CA VAL A 148 4.97 8.02 24.94
C VAL A 148 5.33 8.93 23.77
N THR A 149 6.09 8.42 22.81
CA THR A 149 6.51 9.20 21.62
C THR A 149 5.29 9.65 20.80
N THR A 150 4.26 8.80 20.66
CA THR A 150 3.01 9.20 19.99
C THR A 150 2.30 10.31 20.78
N ALA A 151 2.20 10.19 22.10
CA ALA A 151 1.58 11.20 22.94
C ALA A 151 2.32 12.55 22.85
N GLU A 152 3.64 12.54 22.89
CA GLU A 152 4.49 13.73 22.72
C GLU A 152 4.31 14.36 21.33
N TRP A 153 4.25 13.55 20.28
CA TRP A 153 4.06 14.06 18.93
C TRP A 153 2.72 14.79 18.82
N PHE A 154 1.63 14.20 19.31
CA PHE A 154 0.32 14.83 19.27
C PHE A 154 0.24 16.07 20.18
N ASP A 155 0.88 16.05 21.35
CA ASP A 155 0.90 17.20 22.27
C ASP A 155 1.62 18.43 21.71
N ALA A 156 2.43 18.29 20.65
CA ALA A 156 2.97 19.42 19.90
C ALA A 156 1.88 20.25 19.19
N LEU A 157 0.70 19.68 18.95
CA LEU A 157 -0.44 20.40 18.38
C LEU A 157 -1.20 21.19 19.46
N PRO A 158 -1.66 22.42 19.16
CA PRO A 158 -2.36 23.26 20.14
C PRO A 158 -3.60 22.62 20.78
N VAL A 159 -4.30 21.73 20.07
CA VAL A 159 -5.53 21.08 20.55
C VAL A 159 -5.26 20.05 21.65
N PHE A 160 -4.07 19.44 21.67
CA PHE A 160 -3.69 18.40 22.63
C PHE A 160 -2.82 18.95 23.76
N ARG A 161 -1.96 19.96 23.51
CA ARG A 161 -1.11 20.69 24.47
C ARG A 161 -1.12 20.15 25.92
N GLY A 162 -0.36 19.08 26.13
CA GLY A 162 -0.10 18.48 27.45
C GLY A 162 -1.22 17.60 28.00
N ARG A 163 -2.26 17.28 27.23
CA ARG A 163 -3.38 16.44 27.68
C ARG A 163 -3.08 14.96 27.52
N LEU A 164 -2.30 14.58 26.51
CA LEU A 164 -2.01 13.18 26.22
C LEU A 164 -0.82 12.68 27.03
N VAL A 165 0.29 13.43 27.06
CA VAL A 165 1.53 12.99 27.74
C VAL A 165 1.35 12.85 29.25
N ARG A 166 0.42 13.62 29.85
CA ARG A 166 0.11 13.55 31.29
C ARG A 166 -0.31 12.16 31.77
N ASN A 167 -0.92 11.36 30.88
CA ASN A 167 -1.34 10.01 31.23
C ASN A 167 -0.16 9.04 31.43
N PHE A 168 1.06 9.44 31.08
CA PHE A 168 2.27 8.60 31.16
C PHE A 168 3.33 9.15 32.11
N ILE A 169 3.04 10.25 32.83
CA ILE A 169 3.96 10.85 33.82
C ILE A 169 3.97 10.05 35.11
N LEU A 170 2.78 9.60 35.55
CA LEU A 170 2.58 8.86 36.78
C LEU A 170 2.03 7.47 36.42
N PRO A 171 2.61 6.37 36.93
CA PRO A 171 2.11 5.02 36.66
C PRO A 171 0.62 4.86 37.01
N GLU A 172 0.14 5.56 38.05
CA GLU A 172 -1.25 5.49 38.52
C GLU A 172 -2.25 6.11 37.52
N ALA A 173 -1.78 6.92 36.56
CA ALA A 173 -2.63 7.47 35.50
C ALA A 173 -2.93 6.44 34.40
N ILE A 174 -2.16 5.35 34.33
CA ILE A 174 -2.34 4.27 33.38
C ILE A 174 -3.37 3.29 33.97
N SER A 175 -4.52 3.17 33.31
CA SER A 175 -5.68 2.41 33.82
C SER A 175 -6.12 1.32 32.86
N ASP A 176 -6.84 0.31 33.34
CA ASP A 176 -7.40 -0.76 32.49
C ASP A 176 -8.27 -0.20 31.36
N ARG A 177 -8.99 0.91 31.61
CA ARG A 177 -9.79 1.61 30.59
C ARG A 177 -8.93 2.10 29.42
N PHE A 178 -7.69 2.51 29.68
CA PHE A 178 -6.75 2.89 28.62
C PHE A 178 -6.42 1.71 27.70
N PHE A 179 -6.19 0.51 28.26
CA PHE A 179 -5.97 -0.71 27.47
C PHE A 179 -7.20 -1.11 26.67
N SER A 180 -8.40 -1.02 27.26
CA SER A 180 -9.64 -1.25 26.53
C SER A 180 -9.80 -0.27 25.36
N LEU A 181 -9.41 1.00 25.53
CA LEU A 181 -9.39 1.98 24.45
C LEU A 181 -8.37 1.61 23.36
N LEU A 182 -7.13 1.26 23.72
CA LEU A 182 -6.11 0.85 22.75
C LEU A 182 -6.57 -0.36 21.94
N SER A 183 -7.15 -1.37 22.60
CA SER A 183 -7.70 -2.55 21.94
C SER A 183 -8.89 -2.19 21.04
N PHE A 184 -9.81 -1.34 21.51
CA PHE A 184 -10.93 -0.86 20.72
C PHE A 184 -10.48 -0.11 19.46
N LEU A 185 -9.48 0.77 19.57
CA LEU A 185 -8.90 1.47 18.43
C LEU A 185 -8.28 0.47 17.44
N HIS A 186 -7.57 -0.54 17.94
CA HIS A 186 -6.91 -1.53 17.09
C HIS A 186 -7.89 -2.44 16.36
N ILE A 187 -9.10 -2.62 16.89
CA ILE A 187 -10.17 -3.36 16.20
C ILE A 187 -10.98 -2.42 15.28
N GLY A 188 -11.28 -1.22 15.76
CA GLY A 188 -12.11 -0.25 15.06
C GLY A 188 -11.45 0.34 13.80
N ILE A 189 -10.15 0.64 13.85
CA ILE A 189 -9.44 1.22 12.69
C ILE A 189 -9.38 0.21 11.53
N PRO A 190 -9.03 -1.09 11.71
CA PRO A 190 -9.14 -2.09 10.65
C PRO A 190 -10.53 -2.26 10.05
N LEU A 191 -11.60 -2.13 10.85
CA LEU A 191 -12.96 -2.14 10.30
C LEU A 191 -13.22 -0.93 9.40
N ALA A 192 -12.71 0.25 9.78
CA ALA A 192 -12.73 1.42 8.91
C ALA A 192 -11.87 1.25 7.65
N VAL A 193 -10.71 0.59 7.76
CA VAL A 193 -9.86 0.20 6.62
C VAL A 193 -10.60 -0.74 5.70
N LEU A 194 -11.31 -1.75 6.21
CA LEU A 194 -12.11 -2.68 5.41
C LEU A 194 -13.22 -1.96 4.63
N ALA A 195 -13.95 -1.07 5.29
CA ALA A 195 -14.96 -0.23 4.64
C ALA A 195 -14.32 0.67 3.56
N GLY A 196 -13.18 1.30 3.88
CA GLY A 196 -12.44 2.14 2.95
C GLY A 196 -11.88 1.36 1.75
N LEU A 197 -11.43 0.12 1.93
CA LEU A 197 -10.97 -0.77 0.86
C LEU A 197 -12.10 -1.15 -0.09
N TRP A 198 -13.30 -1.40 0.45
CA TRP A 198 -14.50 -1.59 -0.37
C TRP A 198 -14.77 -0.34 -1.23
N ILE A 199 -14.76 0.86 -0.64
CA ILE A 199 -14.92 2.13 -1.37
C ILE A 199 -13.83 2.32 -2.43
N HIS A 200 -12.57 2.10 -2.06
CA HIS A 200 -11.39 2.32 -2.91
C HIS A 200 -11.42 1.48 -4.19
N THR A 201 -11.93 0.24 -4.09
CA THR A 201 -11.99 -0.72 -5.20
C THR A 201 -13.21 -0.55 -6.11
N GLN A 202 -14.27 0.16 -5.70
CA GLN A 202 -15.49 0.34 -6.50
C GLN A 202 -15.24 0.94 -7.89
N ARG A 203 -14.28 1.87 -8.01
CA ARG A 203 -13.99 2.58 -9.28
C ARG A 203 -12.74 2.06 -9.99
N VAL A 204 -12.21 0.92 -9.54
CA VAL A 204 -11.05 0.28 -10.17
C VAL A 204 -11.54 -0.78 -11.16
N PRO A 205 -11.33 -0.62 -12.47
CA PRO A 205 -11.81 -1.61 -13.44
C PRO A 205 -11.13 -2.96 -13.21
N ARG A 206 -11.92 -4.04 -13.18
CA ARG A 206 -11.49 -5.42 -12.85
C ARG A 206 -10.58 -5.48 -11.61
N ALA A 207 -10.97 -4.81 -10.53
CA ALA A 207 -10.25 -4.92 -9.26
C ALA A 207 -10.17 -6.38 -8.81
N ARG A 208 -8.95 -6.91 -8.62
CA ARG A 208 -8.72 -8.18 -7.94
C ARG A 208 -8.33 -7.88 -6.50
N THR A 209 -9.03 -8.50 -5.56
CA THR A 209 -8.74 -8.39 -4.12
C THR A 209 -7.87 -9.55 -3.61
N ASN A 210 -7.69 -10.58 -4.43
CA ASN A 210 -6.81 -11.71 -4.14
C ASN A 210 -5.78 -11.87 -5.28
N PRO A 211 -4.49 -12.11 -4.97
CA PRO A 211 -3.51 -12.50 -5.98
C PRO A 211 -3.82 -13.91 -6.53
N PRO A 212 -3.19 -14.30 -7.66
CA PRO A 212 -3.31 -15.67 -8.17
C PRO A 212 -3.01 -16.71 -7.09
N LYS A 213 -3.75 -17.84 -7.08
CA LYS A 213 -3.64 -18.87 -6.02
C LYS A 213 -2.20 -19.34 -5.75
N PRO A 214 -1.35 -19.62 -6.75
CA PRO A 214 0.04 -20.04 -6.49
C PRO A 214 0.82 -18.98 -5.71
N LEU A 215 0.61 -17.70 -6.05
CA LEU A 215 1.26 -16.58 -5.36
C LEU A 215 0.71 -16.40 -3.94
N ALA A 216 -0.61 -16.51 -3.74
CA ALA A 216 -1.23 -16.44 -2.42
C ALA A 216 -0.69 -17.52 -1.47
N ILE A 217 -0.64 -18.77 -1.95
CA ILE A 217 -0.12 -19.91 -1.19
C ILE A 217 1.36 -19.71 -0.87
N GLY A 218 2.16 -19.30 -1.88
CA GLY A 218 3.58 -19.03 -1.68
C GLY A 218 3.85 -17.93 -0.66
N LEU A 219 3.08 -16.84 -0.68
CA LEU A 219 3.17 -15.76 0.29
C LEU A 219 2.84 -16.23 1.72
N VAL A 220 1.73 -16.95 1.90
CA VAL A 220 1.35 -17.46 3.23
C VAL A 220 2.38 -18.49 3.74
N ALA A 221 2.83 -19.41 2.89
CA ALA A 221 3.84 -20.40 3.26
C ALA A 221 5.17 -19.72 3.64
N MET A 222 5.59 -18.70 2.90
CA MET A 222 6.77 -17.90 3.22
C MET A 222 6.62 -17.20 4.58
N LEU A 223 5.47 -16.57 4.85
CA LEU A 223 5.24 -15.88 6.12
C LEU A 223 5.14 -16.84 7.30
N LEU A 224 4.55 -18.02 7.12
CA LEU A 224 4.51 -19.08 8.14
C LEU A 224 5.91 -19.63 8.42
N ALA A 225 6.71 -19.87 7.37
CA ALA A 225 8.10 -20.29 7.52
C ALA A 225 8.92 -19.22 8.26
N LEU A 226 8.77 -17.94 7.89
CA LEU A 226 9.42 -16.83 8.57
C LEU A 226 8.98 -16.75 10.04
N SER A 227 7.69 -16.93 10.32
CA SER A 227 7.11 -16.95 11.66
C SER A 227 7.68 -18.06 12.55
N ALA A 228 8.00 -19.21 11.96
CA ALA A 228 8.61 -20.33 12.67
C ALA A 228 10.13 -20.14 12.87
N ILE A 229 10.83 -19.60 11.86
CA ILE A 229 12.31 -19.43 11.90
C ILE A 229 12.71 -18.23 12.76
N LYS A 230 11.96 -17.14 12.66
CA LYS A 230 12.20 -15.89 13.38
C LYS A 230 10.88 -15.48 14.03
N PRO A 231 10.52 -16.00 15.21
CA PRO A 231 9.29 -15.60 15.87
C PRO A 231 9.37 -14.15 16.35
N ALA A 232 8.23 -13.47 16.36
CA ALA A 232 8.08 -12.16 16.98
C ALA A 232 8.08 -12.31 18.51
N VAL A 233 9.03 -11.65 19.17
CA VAL A 233 9.22 -11.67 20.63
C VAL A 233 9.14 -10.27 21.21
N SER A 234 8.84 -10.17 22.51
CA SER A 234 8.72 -8.91 23.24
C SER A 234 10.10 -8.43 23.75
N GLN A 235 10.24 -7.12 23.97
CA GLN A 235 11.52 -6.50 24.40
C GLN A 235 11.65 -6.36 25.93
N GLY A 236 10.99 -7.23 26.69
CA GLY A 236 10.86 -7.11 28.15
C GLY A 236 9.71 -6.18 28.57
N PRO A 237 9.24 -6.25 29.82
CA PRO A 237 8.06 -5.51 30.27
C PRO A 237 8.31 -4.00 30.24
N ALA A 238 7.26 -3.24 29.93
CA ALA A 238 7.27 -1.79 30.07
C ALA A 238 7.49 -1.38 31.55
N ASP A 239 8.29 -0.34 31.77
CA ASP A 239 8.53 0.23 33.09
C ASP A 239 8.53 1.76 32.97
N PHE A 240 7.42 2.40 33.33
CA PHE A 240 7.26 3.86 33.24
C PHE A 240 8.03 4.63 34.31
N ALA A 241 8.69 3.95 35.26
CA ALA A 241 9.63 4.58 36.18
C ALA A 241 11.01 4.79 35.54
N THR A 242 11.31 4.11 34.44
CA THR A 242 12.60 4.21 33.73
C THR A 242 12.41 4.48 32.23
N LEU A 243 13.41 5.09 31.60
CA LEU A 243 13.41 5.26 30.14
C LEU A 243 14.16 4.09 29.50
N PRO A 244 13.60 3.42 28.47
CA PRO A 244 14.32 2.36 27.78
C PRO A 244 15.56 2.91 27.07
N THR A 245 16.72 2.32 27.34
CA THR A 245 18.00 2.75 26.74
C THR A 245 18.31 2.05 25.41
N THR A 246 17.73 0.89 25.17
CA THR A 246 17.94 0.07 23.97
C THR A 246 16.61 -0.51 23.51
N ILE A 247 16.19 -0.18 22.28
CA ILE A 247 14.96 -0.65 21.67
C ILE A 247 15.26 -1.07 20.23
N ASP A 248 14.78 -2.25 19.85
CA ASP A 248 14.79 -2.71 18.47
C ASP A 248 13.56 -2.15 17.74
N LEU A 249 13.78 -1.14 16.90
CA LEU A 249 12.70 -0.48 16.17
C LEU A 249 12.31 -1.26 14.92
N ASP A 250 11.01 -1.30 14.67
CA ASP A 250 10.49 -1.73 13.39
C ASP A 250 10.79 -0.72 12.28
N SER A 251 11.20 -1.22 11.13
CA SER A 251 11.58 -0.38 9.98
C SER A 251 10.41 0.03 9.08
N PHE A 252 9.21 -0.55 9.25
CA PHE A 252 8.04 -0.26 8.42
C PHE A 252 7.15 0.83 9.03
N TYR A 253 6.75 0.67 10.29
CA TYR A 253 5.86 1.58 11.01
C TYR A 253 6.62 2.64 11.81
N LEU A 254 7.78 2.28 12.37
CA LEU A 254 8.45 3.10 13.39
C LEU A 254 9.70 3.83 12.86
N ILE A 255 9.96 3.78 11.55
CA ILE A 255 11.14 4.40 10.93
C ILE A 255 11.27 5.91 11.21
N ALA A 256 10.14 6.61 11.36
CA ALA A 256 10.11 8.03 11.62
C ALA A 256 10.07 8.38 13.12
N TYR A 257 9.86 7.41 14.01
CA TYR A 257 9.71 7.65 15.45
C TYR A 257 10.95 8.28 16.09
N PRO A 258 12.18 7.87 15.75
CA PRO A 258 13.38 8.53 16.27
C PRO A 258 13.49 10.03 15.94
N LEU A 259 12.77 10.50 14.92
CA LEU A 259 12.75 11.90 14.53
C LEU A 259 11.79 12.74 15.38
N VAL A 260 10.88 12.10 16.13
CA VAL A 260 9.92 12.76 17.01
C VAL A 260 10.66 13.22 18.26
N THR A 261 11.31 14.37 18.13
CA THR A 261 11.90 15.11 19.24
C THR A 261 11.04 16.34 19.53
N ARG A 262 11.16 16.89 20.74
CA ARG A 262 10.42 18.09 21.14
C ARG A 262 10.53 19.25 20.14
N ASP A 263 11.72 19.45 19.57
CA ASP A 263 11.98 20.56 18.64
C ASP A 263 11.54 20.24 17.20
N ALA A 264 11.51 18.95 16.83
CA ALA A 264 11.14 18.51 15.49
C ALA A 264 9.65 18.13 15.35
N ALA A 265 8.93 17.90 16.45
CA ALA A 265 7.56 17.35 16.43
C ALA A 265 6.58 18.18 15.56
N LEU A 266 6.62 19.51 15.67
CA LEU A 266 5.79 20.39 14.84
C LEU A 266 6.22 20.38 13.37
N ALA A 267 7.53 20.33 13.11
CA ALA A 267 8.05 20.22 11.75
C ALA A 267 7.65 18.89 11.09
N LEU A 268 7.60 17.80 11.86
CA LEU A 268 7.10 16.50 11.40
C LEU A 268 5.61 16.54 11.09
N TRP A 269 4.79 17.22 11.91
CA TRP A 269 3.38 17.47 11.58
C TRP A 269 3.23 18.27 10.29
N ALA A 270 4.02 19.33 10.13
CA ALA A 270 4.01 20.14 8.92
C ALA A 270 4.45 19.33 7.69
N LEU A 271 5.46 18.47 7.83
CA LEU A 271 5.92 17.58 6.76
C LEU A 271 4.85 16.53 6.41
N ALA A 272 4.30 15.83 7.40
CA ALA A 272 3.26 14.82 7.20
C ALA A 272 1.99 15.43 6.59
N GLY A 273 1.52 16.56 7.14
CA GLY A 273 0.36 17.28 6.65
C GLY A 273 0.58 17.87 5.25
N GLY A 274 1.74 18.48 5.02
CA GLY A 274 2.12 19.05 3.72
C GLY A 274 2.27 17.98 2.63
N ALA A 275 2.92 16.85 2.94
CA ALA A 275 3.01 15.71 2.02
C ALA A 275 1.63 15.13 1.71
N THR A 276 0.78 14.97 2.74
CA THR A 276 -0.60 14.48 2.56
C THR A 276 -1.40 15.42 1.67
N LEU A 277 -1.36 16.73 1.95
CA LEU A 277 -2.06 17.74 1.16
C LEU A 277 -1.53 17.75 -0.29
N LEU A 278 -0.22 17.67 -0.49
CA LEU A 278 0.38 17.57 -1.81
C LEU A 278 -0.17 16.35 -2.55
N PHE A 279 -0.11 15.16 -1.94
CA PHE A 279 -0.62 13.93 -2.57
C PHE A 279 -2.11 14.00 -2.86
N LEU A 280 -2.92 14.59 -1.97
CA LEU A 280 -4.34 14.79 -2.21
C LEU A 280 -4.59 15.74 -3.40
N LEU A 281 -3.80 16.79 -3.56
CA LEU A 281 -3.98 17.79 -4.62
C LEU A 281 -3.36 17.38 -5.98
N LEU A 282 -2.39 16.44 -5.98
CA LEU A 282 -1.69 15.98 -7.18
C LEU A 282 -2.58 15.67 -8.39
N PRO A 283 -3.75 14.99 -8.26
CA PRO A 283 -4.61 14.71 -9.40
C PRO A 283 -5.04 15.93 -10.20
N TRP A 284 -5.13 17.11 -9.56
CA TRP A 284 -5.57 18.36 -10.15
C TRP A 284 -4.44 19.33 -10.51
N LEU A 285 -3.22 19.09 -10.02
CA LEU A 285 -2.05 19.85 -10.47
C LEU A 285 -1.76 19.52 -11.94
N PRO A 286 -1.34 20.47 -12.79
CA PRO A 286 -1.17 20.23 -14.22
C PRO A 286 -0.22 19.06 -14.50
N PRO A 287 -0.59 18.12 -15.41
CA PRO A 287 0.26 16.98 -15.74
C PRO A 287 1.52 17.43 -16.47
N VAL A 288 2.55 16.60 -16.39
CA VAL A 288 3.85 16.82 -17.03
C VAL A 288 3.75 16.78 -18.56
N ARG A 289 2.80 16.02 -19.12
CA ARG A 289 2.60 15.91 -20.58
C ARG A 289 1.40 16.74 -21.01
N ARG A 290 1.66 17.85 -21.72
CA ARG A 290 0.65 18.57 -22.50
C ARG A 290 0.48 17.86 -23.85
N GLY A 291 -0.44 16.90 -23.91
CA GLY A 291 -1.14 16.61 -25.17
C GLY A 291 -2.22 17.67 -25.37
N ALA A 292 -2.50 18.07 -26.62
CA ALA A 292 -3.58 19.00 -26.92
C ALA A 292 -4.88 18.53 -26.27
N ALA A 293 -5.75 19.47 -25.85
CA ALA A 293 -7.05 19.21 -25.24
C ALA A 293 -8.08 18.63 -26.24
N HIS A 294 -7.61 17.79 -27.16
CA HIS A 294 -8.40 17.17 -28.21
C HIS A 294 -8.85 15.78 -27.75
N VAL A 295 -10.12 15.50 -27.96
CA VAL A 295 -10.68 14.16 -27.75
C VAL A 295 -10.52 13.41 -29.07
N TRP A 296 -9.85 12.26 -29.03
CA TRP A 296 -9.69 11.37 -30.18
C TRP A 296 -10.65 10.18 -30.06
N ASN A 297 -10.93 9.49 -31.14
CA ASN A 297 -11.71 8.26 -31.15
C ASN A 297 -10.81 7.05 -31.37
N MET A 298 -11.02 6.02 -30.54
CA MET A 298 -10.40 4.71 -30.70
C MET A 298 -11.46 3.70 -31.16
N THR A 299 -11.25 3.07 -32.31
CA THR A 299 -12.08 1.96 -32.79
C THR A 299 -11.39 0.64 -32.51
N VAL A 300 -12.07 -0.29 -31.83
CA VAL A 300 -11.51 -1.59 -31.41
C VAL A 300 -12.06 -2.74 -32.25
N HIS A 301 -11.16 -3.59 -32.75
CA HIS A 301 -11.44 -4.81 -33.50
C HIS A 301 -11.03 -6.07 -32.68
N PRO A 302 -11.78 -7.18 -32.79
CA PRO A 302 -13.03 -7.37 -33.53
C PRO A 302 -14.24 -6.69 -32.85
N GLY A 303 -15.25 -6.27 -33.64
CA GLY A 303 -16.51 -5.69 -33.14
C GLY A 303 -16.76 -4.21 -33.45
N ARG A 304 -15.76 -3.47 -33.98
CA ARG A 304 -15.86 -2.05 -34.41
C ARG A 304 -16.49 -1.14 -33.36
N ARG A 305 -16.13 -1.31 -32.09
CA ARG A 305 -16.63 -0.45 -31.01
C ARG A 305 -15.79 0.83 -30.96
N SER A 306 -16.42 1.97 -31.22
CA SER A 306 -15.76 3.28 -31.11
C SER A 306 -15.89 3.84 -29.70
N VAL A 307 -14.77 4.34 -29.17
CA VAL A 307 -14.68 4.88 -27.81
C VAL A 307 -13.94 6.22 -27.86
N PRO A 308 -14.52 7.31 -27.30
CA PRO A 308 -13.80 8.56 -27.18
C PRO A 308 -12.69 8.43 -26.13
N VAL A 309 -11.48 8.85 -26.46
CA VAL A 309 -10.29 8.88 -25.61
C VAL A 309 -10.06 10.31 -25.14
N ARG A 310 -10.07 10.52 -23.82
CA ARG A 310 -9.88 11.86 -23.23
C ARG A 310 -8.42 12.32 -23.37
N PRO A 311 -8.14 13.63 -23.35
CA PRO A 311 -6.77 14.13 -23.41
C PRO A 311 -5.86 13.48 -22.35
N GLY A 312 -4.75 12.88 -22.79
CA GLY A 312 -3.79 12.21 -21.92
C GLY A 312 -4.24 10.85 -21.35
N GLU A 313 -5.42 10.35 -21.72
CA GLU A 313 -5.90 9.03 -21.34
C GLU A 313 -5.23 7.95 -22.20
N THR A 314 -4.84 6.84 -21.59
CA THR A 314 -4.29 5.71 -22.35
C THR A 314 -5.40 4.98 -23.10
N LEU A 315 -5.06 4.31 -24.21
CA LEU A 315 -6.02 3.51 -24.97
C LEU A 315 -6.71 2.44 -24.09
N LEU A 316 -5.94 1.81 -23.19
CA LEU A 316 -6.49 0.87 -22.22
C LEU A 316 -7.51 1.54 -21.30
N ASP A 317 -7.19 2.70 -20.74
CA ASP A 317 -8.08 3.39 -19.81
C ASP A 317 -9.39 3.82 -20.46
N ALA A 318 -9.32 4.35 -21.67
CA ALA A 318 -10.51 4.71 -22.44
C ALA A 318 -11.39 3.48 -22.70
N GLY A 319 -10.79 2.37 -23.13
CA GLY A 319 -11.52 1.12 -23.34
C GLY A 319 -12.16 0.58 -22.05
N LEU A 320 -11.44 0.57 -20.93
CA LEU A 320 -11.97 0.10 -19.65
C LEU A 320 -13.10 0.99 -19.12
N ARG A 321 -12.99 2.31 -19.27
CA ARG A 321 -14.06 3.25 -18.94
C ARG A 321 -15.31 3.01 -19.79
N ALA A 322 -15.12 2.67 -21.06
CA ALA A 322 -16.21 2.30 -21.97
C ALA A 322 -16.63 0.82 -21.85
N GLN A 323 -16.13 0.07 -20.87
CA GLN A 323 -16.45 -1.34 -20.67
C GLN A 323 -16.14 -2.21 -21.91
N VAL A 324 -15.06 -1.89 -22.63
CA VAL A 324 -14.48 -2.74 -23.67
C VAL A 324 -13.61 -3.80 -22.98
N PRO A 325 -13.74 -5.10 -23.33
CA PRO A 325 -13.06 -6.18 -22.64
C PRO A 325 -11.57 -6.32 -23.01
N LEU A 326 -10.79 -5.23 -22.95
CA LEU A 326 -9.36 -5.24 -23.30
C LEU A 326 -8.55 -6.15 -22.36
N PRO A 327 -7.56 -6.91 -22.87
CA PRO A 327 -6.65 -7.70 -22.03
C PRO A 327 -5.64 -6.78 -21.33
N PHE A 328 -5.34 -7.02 -20.04
CA PHE A 328 -4.28 -6.33 -19.31
C PHE A 328 -3.98 -7.03 -17.98
N GLU A 329 -2.74 -6.86 -17.47
CA GLU A 329 -2.35 -7.24 -16.10
C GLU A 329 -1.55 -6.11 -15.42
N CYS A 330 -0.29 -5.88 -15.80
CA CYS A 330 0.63 -4.99 -15.05
C CYS A 330 0.29 -3.50 -15.03
N ARG A 331 -0.45 -3.03 -16.05
CA ARG A 331 -0.74 -1.60 -16.29
C ARG A 331 0.52 -0.73 -16.10
N SER A 332 1.61 -1.06 -16.76
CA SER A 332 2.87 -0.28 -16.66
C SER A 332 3.83 -0.50 -17.82
N GLY A 333 3.44 -1.30 -18.82
CA GLY A 333 4.31 -1.67 -19.94
C GLY A 333 5.34 -2.75 -19.62
N GLY A 334 5.14 -3.55 -18.56
CA GLY A 334 6.07 -4.61 -18.15
C GLY A 334 5.73 -6.05 -18.57
N CYS A 335 4.46 -6.35 -18.85
CA CYS A 335 3.99 -7.74 -19.02
C CYS A 335 3.48 -8.11 -20.42
N GLY A 336 3.40 -7.19 -21.38
CA GLY A 336 2.96 -7.49 -22.76
C GLY A 336 1.48 -7.84 -22.97
N VAL A 337 0.71 -8.24 -21.94
CA VAL A 337 -0.67 -8.75 -22.06
C VAL A 337 -1.65 -7.81 -22.79
N CYS A 338 -1.47 -6.50 -22.69
CA CYS A 338 -2.34 -5.52 -23.36
C CYS A 338 -1.86 -5.14 -24.77
N ARG A 339 -1.15 -6.03 -25.46
CA ARG A 339 -0.62 -5.76 -26.79
C ARG A 339 -1.76 -5.75 -27.82
N ALA A 340 -1.65 -4.84 -28.77
CA ALA A 340 -2.58 -4.69 -29.88
C ALA A 340 -1.83 -4.13 -31.09
N THR A 341 -2.37 -4.36 -32.29
CA THR A 341 -1.85 -3.81 -33.53
C THR A 341 -2.60 -2.52 -33.88
N VAL A 342 -1.88 -1.45 -34.22
CA VAL A 342 -2.50 -0.22 -34.75
C VAL A 342 -2.73 -0.42 -36.25
N LEU A 343 -4.00 -0.44 -36.66
CA LEU A 343 -4.40 -0.55 -38.06
C LEU A 343 -4.37 0.79 -38.77
N ALA A 344 -4.75 1.86 -38.07
CA ALA A 344 -4.74 3.23 -38.57
C ALA A 344 -4.52 4.24 -37.44
N GLY A 345 -3.94 5.40 -37.77
CA GLY A 345 -3.68 6.50 -36.83
C GLY A 345 -2.31 6.45 -36.16
N GLU A 346 -2.03 7.47 -35.35
CA GLU A 346 -0.76 7.66 -34.65
C GLU A 346 -0.94 7.65 -33.13
N VAL A 347 0.05 7.10 -32.43
CA VAL A 347 0.05 6.94 -30.98
C VAL A 347 1.44 7.17 -30.40
N ASP A 348 1.51 7.90 -29.29
CA ASP A 348 2.69 7.94 -28.43
C ASP A 348 2.74 6.62 -27.63
N PRO A 349 3.74 5.75 -27.82
CA PRO A 349 3.79 4.44 -27.16
C PRO A 349 4.10 4.54 -25.66
N GLY A 350 4.47 5.72 -25.15
CA GLY A 350 4.80 5.93 -23.75
C GLY A 350 6.09 5.23 -23.33
N VAL A 351 6.23 5.00 -22.02
CA VAL A 351 7.37 4.30 -21.43
C VAL A 351 7.00 2.85 -21.15
N TYR A 352 7.81 1.91 -21.64
CA TYR A 352 7.58 0.47 -21.51
C TYR A 352 8.89 -0.31 -21.48
N GLN A 353 8.81 -1.62 -21.19
CA GLN A 353 9.95 -2.53 -21.29
C GLN A 353 10.10 -3.08 -22.69
N LYS A 354 11.32 -3.09 -23.23
CA LYS A 354 11.62 -3.73 -24.53
C LYS A 354 11.28 -5.23 -24.56
N SER A 355 11.33 -5.92 -23.41
CA SER A 355 10.90 -7.32 -23.33
C SER A 355 9.39 -7.49 -23.56
N ALA A 356 8.58 -6.51 -23.13
CA ALA A 356 7.13 -6.54 -23.31
C ALA A 356 6.67 -6.09 -24.71
N LEU A 357 7.46 -5.23 -25.36
CA LEU A 357 7.24 -4.80 -26.75
C LEU A 357 8.60 -4.69 -27.46
N PRO A 358 9.07 -5.78 -28.09
CA PRO A 358 10.33 -5.79 -28.85
C PRO A 358 10.28 -4.83 -30.04
N ASP A 359 11.46 -4.41 -30.53
CA ASP A 359 11.55 -3.47 -31.66
C ASP A 359 10.91 -4.05 -32.94
N GLU A 360 10.96 -5.38 -33.13
CA GLU A 360 10.29 -6.11 -34.23
C GLU A 360 8.75 -6.13 -34.11
N ALA A 361 8.22 -6.16 -32.88
CA ALA A 361 6.79 -6.02 -32.65
C ALA A 361 6.36 -4.57 -32.94
N ARG A 362 7.17 -3.60 -32.50
CA ARG A 362 6.91 -2.18 -32.75
C ARG A 362 6.95 -1.83 -34.24
N SER A 363 7.88 -2.41 -35.00
CA SER A 363 7.97 -2.19 -36.46
C SER A 363 6.77 -2.79 -37.21
N ARG A 364 6.08 -3.79 -36.64
CA ARG A 364 4.80 -4.32 -37.12
C ARG A 364 3.57 -3.49 -36.69
N GLY A 365 3.78 -2.29 -36.14
CA GLY A 365 2.68 -1.40 -35.72
C GLY A 365 2.08 -1.76 -34.35
N GLN A 366 2.69 -2.67 -33.59
CA GLN A 366 2.15 -3.09 -32.30
C GLN A 366 2.42 -2.06 -31.19
N VAL A 367 1.53 -2.02 -30.21
CA VAL A 367 1.60 -1.14 -29.04
C VAL A 367 1.12 -1.83 -27.77
N LEU A 368 1.55 -1.29 -26.62
CA LEU A 368 0.96 -1.64 -25.33
C LEU A 368 -0.12 -0.64 -24.98
N LEU A 369 -1.39 -1.06 -25.03
CA LEU A 369 -2.55 -0.20 -24.76
C LEU A 369 -2.48 0.51 -23.40
N CYS A 370 -1.82 -0.11 -22.42
CA CYS A 370 -1.68 0.46 -21.07
C CYS A 370 -0.70 1.65 -20.99
N CYS A 371 0.11 1.89 -22.02
CA CYS A 371 1.07 2.98 -22.10
C CYS A 371 0.77 3.95 -23.24
N ALA A 372 0.13 3.44 -24.31
CA ALA A 372 -0.12 4.20 -25.51
C ALA A 372 -1.20 5.28 -25.32
N VAL A 373 -0.93 6.49 -25.83
CA VAL A 373 -1.86 7.63 -25.87
C VAL A 373 -2.03 8.06 -27.34
N PRO A 374 -3.26 8.30 -27.82
CA PRO A 374 -3.48 8.68 -29.21
C PRO A 374 -2.98 10.09 -29.52
N LEU A 375 -2.40 10.24 -30.72
CA LEU A 375 -2.04 11.51 -31.34
C LEU A 375 -3.01 11.90 -32.47
N SER A 376 -3.81 10.94 -32.94
CA SER A 376 -4.93 11.09 -33.88
C SER A 376 -6.07 10.13 -33.51
N ASP A 377 -7.17 10.15 -34.26
CA ASP A 377 -8.11 9.02 -34.28
C ASP A 377 -7.36 7.73 -34.66
N VAL A 378 -7.67 6.64 -33.97
CA VAL A 378 -6.89 5.39 -34.04
C VAL A 378 -7.81 4.18 -34.18
N GLU A 379 -7.40 3.23 -35.02
CA GLU A 379 -8.02 1.90 -35.12
C GLU A 379 -7.04 0.86 -34.60
N ILE A 380 -7.50 0.01 -33.68
CA ILE A 380 -6.69 -1.05 -33.08
C ILE A 380 -7.32 -2.43 -33.25
N GLU A 381 -6.47 -3.43 -33.42
CA GLU A 381 -6.84 -4.84 -33.46
C GLU A 381 -6.24 -5.57 -32.26
N LEU A 382 -7.10 -6.26 -31.52
CA LEU A 382 -6.68 -7.17 -30.45
C LEU A 382 -6.16 -8.45 -31.10
N GLU A 383 -4.99 -8.90 -30.65
CA GLU A 383 -4.51 -10.25 -30.98
C GLU A 383 -5.44 -11.28 -30.30
N GLU A 384 -5.82 -12.33 -31.04
CA GLU A 384 -6.64 -13.45 -30.53
C GLU A 384 -5.92 -14.28 -29.45
#